data_AF-A0A2E4EIH9-F1
#
_entry.id   AF-A0A2E4EIH9-F1
#
_cell.length_a   1.000
_cell.length_b   1.000
_cell.length_c   1.000
_cell.angle_alpha   90.00
_cell.angle_beta   90.00
_cell.angle_gamma   90.00
#
_symmetry.space_group_name_H-M   'P 1'
#
loop_
_entity.id
_entity.type
_entity.pdbx_description
1 polymer ?
#
loop_
_entity_poly.entity_id
_entity_poly.type
_entity_poly.pdbx_seq_one_letter_code
_entity_poly.pdbx_strand_id
1 'polypeptide(L)'
;MSVRKSLSILALSVSFGAMAVTTPVEIKYLDDENAGVNDPKMITLDNGTEVSLGQFRKDAIEHVARAVSLQFNTDQTFYWDVKFQNNAGYDALTLGPVLTEVRAEVAALDPTGSLEAGRNFPKIIIDTLTGTSGKYEADESYGETMFADYANNPQSDIVESSGQPEFYSIVYHELVHYYGFTESSCLGDCIPERSSTPSHMSKGMWYHDHDGGISAYDSASLDEKEEAGMSIDGLLYLGSDATQDAADAELAGGSQIWNSQTYLEMFATPTNGKWDGQVGGHLADSLQPAQLMRSSAARVQDMGMAAFMLCDMGWCRGEGQVIDLQATATLDENASDETTTYINVTFTNNTNAVVDKVKAQVRLDAAYTDAVVESNDICSADGNVLSCEMTLSELSEEQITISVGALQEAGYSIEGEVYSNDYDVDRNGFNNILDATLNIAEDDNSDNGNSDDDTDTGNGNDSNTDTGTTTPTTPEASKSKSGGSMSYWMALMLGAVAWRRKVA
;
A
#
# COMPACT_ATOMS: atom_id res chain seq x y z
N MET A 1 58.49 -19.93 20.35
CA MET A 1 57.75 -20.43 19.18
C MET A 1 56.27 -20.40 19.53
N SER A 2 55.53 -19.44 18.99
CA SER A 2 54.08 -19.31 19.21
C SER A 2 53.44 -19.13 17.83
N VAL A 3 52.51 -20.03 17.53
CA VAL A 3 51.77 -20.12 16.26
C VAL A 3 50.69 -19.04 16.27
N ARG A 4 50.75 -18.10 15.32
CA ARG A 4 49.69 -17.14 15.06
C ARG A 4 48.57 -17.85 14.30
N LYS A 5 47.38 -17.92 14.90
CA LYS A 5 46.12 -18.19 14.19
C LYS A 5 45.61 -16.86 13.62
N SER A 6 45.45 -16.80 12.30
CA SER A 6 44.70 -15.73 11.63
C SER A 6 43.22 -15.88 11.96
N LEU A 7 42.64 -14.83 12.53
CA LEU A 7 41.20 -14.62 12.58
C LEU A 7 40.85 -13.75 11.36
N SER A 8 40.14 -14.33 10.39
CA SER A 8 39.48 -13.56 9.34
C SER A 8 38.26 -12.89 9.98
N ILE A 9 38.32 -11.57 10.15
CA ILE A 9 37.18 -10.75 10.56
C ILE A 9 36.41 -10.46 9.26
N LEU A 10 35.24 -11.07 9.14
CA LEU A 10 34.22 -10.70 8.16
C LEU A 10 33.77 -9.28 8.52
N ALA A 11 34.07 -8.31 7.68
CA ALA A 11 33.63 -6.94 7.88
C ALA A 11 32.14 -6.84 7.58
N LEU A 12 31.30 -6.72 8.63
CA LEU A 12 29.99 -6.12 8.47
C LEU A 12 30.20 -4.65 8.11
N SER A 13 29.93 -4.30 6.86
CA SER A 13 29.78 -2.93 6.42
C SER A 13 28.49 -2.36 7.02
N VAL A 14 28.62 -1.68 8.15
CA VAL A 14 27.57 -0.76 8.63
C VAL A 14 27.79 0.56 7.91
N SER A 15 27.23 0.68 6.72
CA SER A 15 27.07 1.95 6.01
C SER A 15 25.94 2.72 6.69
N PHE A 16 26.29 3.70 7.53
CA PHE A 16 25.36 4.73 7.97
C PHE A 16 25.09 5.67 6.79
N GLY A 17 24.19 5.25 5.90
CA GLY A 17 23.51 6.15 4.96
C GLY A 17 22.50 7.00 5.73
N ALA A 18 22.18 8.18 5.21
CA ALA A 18 21.09 9.01 5.71
C ALA A 18 19.80 8.19 5.75
N MET A 19 19.37 7.74 6.93
CA MET A 19 18.13 6.97 7.06
C MET A 19 16.96 7.83 6.55
N ALA A 20 16.03 7.21 5.80
CA ALA A 20 14.75 7.82 5.50
C ALA A 20 14.11 8.35 6.80
N VAL A 21 13.41 9.48 6.73
CA VAL A 21 12.78 10.08 7.93
C VAL A 21 11.58 9.25 8.41
N THR A 22 11.01 8.39 7.54
CA THR A 22 9.98 7.43 7.91
C THR A 22 10.59 6.32 8.76
N THR A 23 10.19 6.26 10.03
CA THR A 23 10.67 5.20 10.92
C THR A 23 9.94 3.90 10.56
N PRO A 24 10.65 2.85 10.13
CA PRO A 24 10.00 1.58 9.81
C PRO A 24 9.36 0.96 11.07
N VAL A 25 8.36 0.12 10.84
CA VAL A 25 7.82 -0.76 11.89
C VAL A 25 8.92 -1.72 12.32
N GLU A 26 9.19 -1.78 13.62
CA GLU A 26 10.11 -2.75 14.22
C GLU A 26 9.39 -4.08 14.42
N ILE A 27 9.78 -5.08 13.63
CA ILE A 27 9.11 -6.38 13.56
C ILE A 27 9.72 -7.34 14.58
N LYS A 28 8.88 -7.94 15.43
CA LYS A 28 9.27 -8.98 16.38
C LYS A 28 8.67 -10.31 15.95
N TYR A 29 9.53 -11.18 15.42
CA TYR A 29 9.15 -12.53 15.08
C TYR A 29 9.09 -13.41 16.33
N LEU A 30 7.92 -13.98 16.61
CA LEU A 30 7.66 -14.83 17.79
C LEU A 30 7.72 -16.33 17.47
N ASP A 31 8.06 -16.70 16.23
CA ASP A 31 8.12 -18.09 15.80
C ASP A 31 9.26 -18.87 16.49
N ASP A 32 8.95 -20.11 16.85
CA ASP A 32 9.94 -21.06 17.36
C ASP A 32 10.97 -21.46 16.28
N GLU A 33 12.01 -22.18 16.69
CA GLU A 33 12.99 -22.78 15.77
C GLU A 33 12.29 -23.76 14.80
N ASN A 34 12.56 -23.64 13.50
CA ASN A 34 11.97 -24.47 12.43
C ASN A 34 10.46 -24.27 12.19
N ALA A 35 9.91 -23.10 12.55
CA ALA A 35 8.51 -22.74 12.27
C ALA A 35 8.41 -21.33 11.68
N GLY A 36 7.32 -21.03 10.97
CA GLY A 36 7.04 -19.67 10.48
C GLY A 36 8.17 -19.07 9.65
N VAL A 37 8.71 -17.94 10.09
CA VAL A 37 9.88 -17.28 9.44
C VAL A 37 11.21 -18.02 9.66
N ASN A 38 11.25 -18.98 10.57
CA ASN A 38 12.41 -19.83 10.83
C ASN A 38 12.31 -21.21 10.16
N ASP A 39 11.30 -21.47 9.32
CA ASP A 39 11.13 -22.76 8.66
C ASP A 39 12.25 -23.01 7.62
N PRO A 40 13.08 -24.07 7.78
CA PRO A 40 14.18 -24.37 6.87
C PRO A 40 13.75 -25.10 5.59
N LYS A 41 12.47 -25.46 5.43
CA LYS A 41 11.97 -26.19 4.25
C LYS A 41 12.22 -25.37 3.00
N MET A 42 12.89 -25.96 2.02
CA MET A 42 13.10 -25.31 0.73
C MET A 42 11.82 -25.28 -0.09
N ILE A 43 11.56 -24.14 -0.73
CA ILE A 43 10.54 -23.91 -1.75
C ILE A 43 11.21 -23.37 -3.01
N THR A 44 10.53 -23.50 -4.14
CA THR A 44 10.94 -22.91 -5.41
C THR A 44 9.95 -21.81 -5.75
N LEU A 45 10.45 -20.59 -5.94
CA LEU A 45 9.64 -19.44 -6.33
C LEU A 45 9.34 -19.49 -7.84
N ASP A 46 8.39 -18.69 -8.32
CA ASP A 46 7.96 -18.65 -9.73
C ASP A 46 9.11 -18.33 -10.71
N ASN A 47 10.11 -17.57 -10.26
CA ASN A 47 11.32 -17.27 -11.04
C ASN A 47 12.38 -18.39 -11.01
N GLY A 48 12.08 -19.54 -10.39
CA GLY A 48 12.98 -20.69 -10.25
C GLY A 48 13.97 -20.61 -9.08
N THR A 49 13.97 -19.51 -8.31
CA THR A 49 14.87 -19.36 -7.15
C THR A 49 14.48 -20.33 -6.05
N GLU A 50 15.47 -21.06 -5.50
CA GLU A 50 15.28 -21.90 -4.32
C GLU A 50 15.61 -21.11 -3.04
N VAL A 51 14.64 -20.99 -2.14
CA VAL A 51 14.79 -20.31 -0.84
C VAL A 51 14.16 -21.15 0.26
N SER A 52 14.51 -20.92 1.54
CA SER A 52 13.72 -21.52 2.62
C SER A 52 12.38 -20.79 2.76
N LEU A 53 11.33 -21.53 3.13
CA LEU A 53 10.00 -20.98 3.37
C LEU A 53 10.04 -19.84 4.39
N GLY A 54 10.84 -20.01 5.45
CA GLY A 54 11.03 -18.97 6.44
C GLY A 54 11.65 -17.70 5.89
N GLN A 55 12.66 -17.82 5.00
CA GLN A 55 13.30 -16.67 4.37
C GLN A 55 12.32 -15.93 3.43
N PHE A 56 11.57 -16.66 2.60
CA PHE A 56 10.52 -16.07 1.75
C PHE A 56 9.51 -15.25 2.57
N ARG A 57 8.99 -15.84 3.66
CA ARG A 57 8.03 -15.18 4.54
C ARG A 57 8.60 -13.91 5.16
N LYS A 58 9.84 -14.00 5.66
CA LYS A 58 10.54 -12.87 6.26
C LYS A 58 10.77 -11.74 5.26
N ASP A 59 11.29 -12.05 4.07
CA ASP A 59 11.55 -11.05 3.02
C ASP A 59 10.25 -10.39 2.55
N ALA A 60 9.17 -11.16 2.42
CA ALA A 60 7.85 -10.63 2.09
C ALA A 60 7.34 -9.66 3.17
N ILE A 61 7.43 -10.05 4.45
CA ILE A 61 6.97 -9.22 5.56
C ILE A 61 7.78 -7.91 5.64
N GLU A 62 9.10 -7.99 5.51
CA GLU A 62 9.99 -6.83 5.56
C GLU A 62 9.79 -5.90 4.35
N HIS A 63 9.57 -6.45 3.16
CA HIS A 63 9.29 -5.66 1.96
C HIS A 63 7.96 -4.90 2.09
N VAL A 64 6.90 -5.56 2.56
CA VAL A 64 5.61 -4.89 2.77
C VAL A 64 5.67 -3.87 3.91
N ALA A 65 6.38 -4.17 5.00
CA ALA A 65 6.59 -3.20 6.08
C ALA A 65 7.34 -1.96 5.61
N ARG A 66 8.34 -2.13 4.72
CA ARG A 66 9.00 -1.01 4.03
C ARG A 66 7.99 -0.21 3.20
N ALA A 67 7.19 -0.86 2.36
CA ALA A 67 6.17 -0.20 1.55
C ALA A 67 5.22 0.64 2.43
N VAL A 68 4.69 0.06 3.51
CA VAL A 68 3.79 0.75 4.45
C VAL A 68 4.46 1.91 5.15
N SER A 69 5.73 1.78 5.54
CA SER A 69 6.46 2.88 6.19
C SER A 69 6.63 4.10 5.30
N LEU A 70 6.64 3.93 3.97
CA LEU A 70 6.72 5.03 3.00
C LEU A 70 5.38 5.75 2.80
N GLN A 71 4.28 5.20 3.32
CA GLN A 71 2.93 5.76 3.19
C GLN A 71 2.54 6.71 4.31
N PHE A 72 3.21 6.60 5.47
CA PHE A 72 2.85 7.34 6.68
C PHE A 72 4.06 8.06 7.25
N ASN A 73 3.97 9.39 7.36
CA ASN A 73 5.01 10.19 7.98
C ASN A 73 4.87 10.23 9.51
N THR A 74 5.79 9.56 10.19
CA THR A 74 5.88 9.52 11.65
C THR A 74 7.32 9.43 12.13
N ASP A 75 7.58 10.07 13.28
CA ASP A 75 8.83 9.98 14.04
C ASP A 75 8.76 8.93 15.15
N GLN A 76 7.62 8.24 15.28
CA GLN A 76 7.40 7.19 16.27
C GLN A 76 7.87 5.83 15.75
N THR A 77 8.52 5.06 16.61
CA THR A 77 8.81 3.64 16.34
C THR A 77 7.63 2.78 16.77
N PHE A 78 7.13 1.94 15.86
CA PHE A 78 6.04 1.00 16.16
C PHE A 78 6.58 -0.42 16.26
N TYR A 79 6.28 -1.10 17.36
CA TYR A 79 6.63 -2.51 17.56
C TYR A 79 5.47 -3.41 17.18
N TRP A 80 5.70 -4.31 16.21
CA TRP A 80 4.70 -5.23 15.68
C TRP A 80 5.13 -6.68 15.89
N ASP A 81 4.28 -7.46 16.57
CA ASP A 81 4.54 -8.87 16.83
C ASP A 81 3.99 -9.72 15.67
N VAL A 82 4.81 -10.63 15.15
CA VAL A 82 4.46 -11.48 14.02
C VAL A 82 4.73 -12.94 14.34
N LYS A 83 3.78 -13.81 14.04
CA LYS A 83 3.96 -15.26 14.11
C LYS A 83 3.14 -15.99 13.05
N PHE A 84 3.53 -17.23 12.81
CA PHE A 84 2.80 -18.17 11.98
C PHE A 84 2.15 -19.25 12.85
N GLN A 85 0.86 -19.48 12.63
CA GLN A 85 0.12 -20.55 13.28
C GLN A 85 -1.10 -20.93 12.44
N ASN A 86 -1.70 -22.08 12.73
CA ASN A 86 -2.89 -22.51 12.02
C ASN A 86 -4.12 -21.73 12.50
N ASN A 87 -4.61 -20.80 11.67
CA ASN A 87 -5.81 -20.02 11.92
C ASN A 87 -6.98 -20.63 11.14
N ALA A 88 -7.91 -21.28 11.84
CA ALA A 88 -9.03 -21.96 11.18
C ALA A 88 -9.93 -20.95 10.45
N GLY A 89 -9.91 -20.98 9.12
CA GLY A 89 -10.80 -20.18 8.27
C GLY A 89 -10.27 -18.79 7.90
N TYR A 90 -9.05 -18.43 8.30
CA TYR A 90 -8.46 -17.12 8.01
C TYR A 90 -7.02 -17.27 7.52
N ASP A 91 -6.65 -16.49 6.51
CA ASP A 91 -5.27 -16.40 6.02
C ASP A 91 -4.36 -15.65 7.00
N ALA A 92 -4.94 -14.70 7.74
CA ALA A 92 -4.28 -13.98 8.80
C ALA A 92 -5.29 -13.46 9.84
N LEU A 93 -4.78 -13.05 11.00
CA LEU A 93 -5.58 -12.40 12.03
C LEU A 93 -4.68 -11.42 12.80
N THR A 94 -4.94 -10.13 12.67
CA THR A 94 -4.39 -9.10 13.56
C THR A 94 -5.20 -9.01 14.87
N LEU A 95 -4.52 -9.24 15.99
CA LEU A 95 -4.99 -8.91 17.33
C LEU A 95 -4.45 -7.53 17.71
N GLY A 96 -5.29 -6.52 17.54
CA GLY A 96 -4.94 -5.12 17.73
C GLY A 96 -5.38 -4.26 16.54
N PRO A 97 -4.89 -3.01 16.43
CA PRO A 97 -4.03 -2.31 17.38
C PRO A 97 -4.68 -2.14 18.76
N VAL A 98 -3.87 -1.92 19.79
CA VAL A 98 -4.39 -1.58 21.13
C VAL A 98 -5.21 -0.30 21.04
N LEU A 99 -6.51 -0.41 21.31
CA LEU A 99 -7.41 0.74 21.41
C LEU A 99 -7.43 1.29 22.83
N THR A 100 -7.31 2.61 22.93
CA THR A 100 -7.29 3.33 24.21
C THR A 100 -8.30 4.47 24.19
N GLU A 101 -9.09 4.59 25.26
CA GLU A 101 -9.96 5.74 25.48
C GLU A 101 -9.11 7.00 25.66
N VAL A 102 -9.32 7.98 24.79
CA VAL A 102 -8.66 9.28 24.88
C VAL A 102 -9.24 10.07 26.04
N ARG A 103 -8.39 10.50 26.97
CA ARG A 103 -8.79 11.40 28.06
C ARG A 103 -8.69 12.86 27.64
N ALA A 104 -9.40 13.76 28.32
CA ALA A 104 -9.40 15.18 28.02
C ALA A 104 -8.00 15.81 28.04
N GLU A 105 -7.13 15.38 28.95
CA GLU A 105 -5.73 15.82 29.02
C GLU A 105 -4.87 15.34 27.84
N VAL A 106 -5.20 14.19 27.24
CA VAL A 106 -4.49 13.64 26.06
C VAL A 106 -4.98 14.33 24.80
N ALA A 107 -6.30 14.49 24.64
CA ALA A 107 -6.89 15.24 23.53
C ALA A 107 -6.34 16.67 23.44
N ALA A 108 -6.05 17.31 24.59
CA ALA A 108 -5.45 18.64 24.62
C ALA A 108 -3.99 18.72 24.12
N LEU A 109 -3.32 17.57 23.93
CA LEU A 109 -1.97 17.50 23.38
C LEU A 109 -1.94 17.34 21.86
N ASP A 110 -3.04 16.90 21.25
CA ASP A 110 -3.14 16.77 19.81
C ASP A 110 -3.28 18.16 19.16
N PRO A 111 -2.29 18.63 18.40
CA PRO A 111 -2.31 19.94 17.78
C PRO A 111 -3.34 20.05 16.64
N THR A 112 -3.81 18.91 16.10
CA THR A 112 -4.74 18.84 14.97
C THR A 112 -6.20 18.88 15.42
N GLY A 113 -6.47 18.46 16.66
CA GLY A 113 -7.83 18.32 17.19
C GLY A 113 -8.59 17.10 16.66
N SER A 114 -7.89 16.11 16.11
CA SER A 114 -8.46 14.83 15.65
C SER A 114 -8.90 13.94 16.81
N LEU A 115 -8.16 13.95 17.92
CA LEU A 115 -8.43 13.15 19.11
C LEU A 115 -9.62 13.71 19.92
N GLU A 116 -10.61 12.87 20.19
CA GLU A 116 -11.82 13.22 20.95
C GLU A 116 -11.84 12.56 22.32
N ALA A 117 -12.02 13.35 23.38
CA ALA A 117 -12.12 12.83 24.73
C ALA A 117 -13.34 11.90 24.89
N GLY A 118 -13.13 10.71 25.45
CA GLY A 118 -14.15 9.66 25.65
C GLY A 118 -14.34 8.72 24.45
N ARG A 119 -13.56 8.88 23.38
CA ARG A 119 -13.54 7.98 22.21
C ARG A 119 -12.28 7.11 22.23
N ASN A 120 -12.41 5.87 21.79
CA ASN A 120 -11.29 4.94 21.67
C ASN A 120 -10.53 5.17 20.36
N PHE A 121 -9.22 5.31 20.43
CA PHE A 121 -8.33 5.41 19.27
C PHE A 121 -7.23 4.34 19.33
N PRO A 122 -6.70 3.89 18.17
CA PRO A 122 -5.46 3.14 18.10
C PRO A 122 -4.37 3.91 18.80
N LYS A 123 -3.68 3.24 19.70
CA LYS A 123 -2.59 3.84 20.47
C LYS A 123 -1.48 4.37 19.56
N ILE A 124 -1.26 3.74 18.40
CA ILE A 124 -0.37 4.21 17.32
C ILE A 124 -0.76 5.63 16.86
N ILE A 125 -2.05 5.88 16.61
CA ILE A 125 -2.56 7.19 16.18
C ILE A 125 -2.43 8.20 17.33
N ILE A 126 -2.77 7.81 18.56
CA ILE A 126 -2.63 8.68 19.74
C ILE A 126 -1.17 9.13 19.91
N ASP A 127 -0.23 8.20 19.86
CA ASP A 127 1.19 8.50 20.10
C ASP A 127 1.76 9.34 18.96
N THR A 128 1.38 9.07 17.72
CA THR A 128 1.77 9.85 16.54
C THR A 128 1.25 11.29 16.61
N LEU A 129 -0.01 11.49 16.99
CA LEU A 129 -0.62 12.83 17.03
C LEU A 129 -0.14 13.67 18.22
N THR A 130 0.11 13.04 19.36
CA THR A 130 0.50 13.75 20.59
C THR A 130 2.02 13.91 20.74
N GLY A 131 2.80 13.13 19.98
CA GLY A 131 4.25 12.99 20.19
C GLY A 131 4.60 12.43 21.57
N THR A 132 3.61 11.92 22.32
CA THR A 132 3.82 11.34 23.65
C THR A 132 3.86 9.83 23.52
N SER A 133 5.05 9.28 23.31
CA SER A 133 5.27 7.83 23.41
C SER A 133 5.08 7.40 24.87
N GLY A 134 3.84 7.21 25.29
CA GLY A 134 3.54 6.61 26.59
C GLY A 134 3.97 5.15 26.54
N LYS A 135 5.25 4.88 26.88
CA LYS A 135 5.83 3.56 27.21
C LYS A 135 5.36 2.37 26.34
N TYR A 136 5.60 2.40 25.04
CA TYR A 136 5.87 1.12 24.36
C TYR A 136 7.38 0.95 24.36
N GLU A 137 7.86 0.26 25.39
CA GLU A 137 9.25 -0.16 25.48
C GLU A 137 9.49 -1.29 24.44
N ALA A 138 10.75 -1.61 24.14
CA ALA A 138 11.09 -2.62 23.14
C ALA A 138 10.53 -4.03 23.45
N ASP A 139 9.97 -4.28 24.63
CA ASP A 139 9.28 -5.52 25.03
C ASP A 139 7.75 -5.46 24.89
N GLU A 140 7.15 -4.30 24.65
CA GLU A 140 5.70 -4.14 24.41
C GLU A 140 5.41 -3.99 22.90
N SER A 141 4.22 -4.40 22.46
CA SER A 141 3.81 -4.41 21.05
C SER A 141 2.44 -3.77 20.86
N TYR A 142 2.27 -2.94 19.84
CA TYR A 142 0.99 -2.27 19.58
C TYR A 142 -0.07 -3.25 19.06
N GLY A 143 0.33 -4.42 18.59
CA GLY A 143 -0.54 -5.46 18.06
C GLY A 143 0.26 -6.66 17.61
N GLU A 144 -0.41 -7.81 17.58
CA GLU A 144 0.13 -9.07 17.08
C GLU A 144 -0.58 -9.43 15.79
N THR A 145 0.13 -9.96 14.79
CA THR A 145 -0.49 -10.56 13.60
C THR A 145 -0.07 -12.01 13.46
N MET A 146 -1.08 -12.85 13.26
CA MET A 146 -0.93 -14.29 13.11
C MET A 146 -1.21 -14.66 11.67
N PHE A 147 -0.19 -15.08 10.93
CA PHE A 147 -0.35 -15.55 9.56
C PHE A 147 -0.59 -17.07 9.52
N ALA A 148 -1.42 -17.53 8.59
CA ALA A 148 -1.70 -18.94 8.40
C ALA A 148 -0.44 -19.72 8.01
N ASP A 149 -0.13 -20.77 8.75
CA ASP A 149 1.03 -21.62 8.49
C ASP A 149 0.70 -22.76 7.51
N TYR A 150 0.58 -22.43 6.22
CA TYR A 150 0.30 -23.43 5.19
C TYR A 150 1.55 -24.22 4.81
N ALA A 151 1.52 -25.53 5.06
CA ALA A 151 2.64 -26.43 4.74
C ALA A 151 3.05 -26.44 3.25
N ASN A 152 2.12 -26.16 2.32
CA ASN A 152 2.40 -26.10 0.88
C ASN A 152 2.67 -24.69 0.36
N ASN A 153 2.59 -23.67 1.22
CA ASN A 153 2.82 -22.25 0.90
C ASN A 153 2.20 -21.75 -0.41
N PRO A 154 0.86 -21.84 -0.61
CA PRO A 154 0.21 -21.18 -1.75
C PRO A 154 0.46 -19.66 -1.77
N GLN A 155 0.82 -19.09 -0.62
CA GLN A 155 1.11 -17.67 -0.42
C GLN A 155 2.31 -17.16 -1.27
N SER A 156 3.15 -18.04 -1.83
CA SER A 156 4.20 -17.63 -2.79
C SER A 156 3.70 -17.45 -4.22
N ASP A 157 2.49 -17.89 -4.55
CA ASP A 157 1.95 -17.80 -5.90
C ASP A 157 1.77 -16.33 -6.30
N ILE A 158 2.13 -15.99 -7.53
CA ILE A 158 2.01 -14.62 -8.05
C ILE A 158 0.55 -14.29 -8.38
N VAL A 159 0.06 -13.19 -7.83
CA VAL A 159 -1.28 -12.68 -8.11
C VAL A 159 -1.24 -11.77 -9.33
N GLU A 160 -2.00 -12.12 -10.37
CA GLU A 160 -2.05 -11.39 -11.65
C GLU A 160 -2.31 -9.88 -11.50
N SER A 161 -3.20 -9.47 -10.58
CA SER A 161 -3.54 -8.06 -10.36
C SER A 161 -2.41 -7.21 -9.78
N SER A 162 -1.40 -7.82 -9.15
CA SER A 162 -0.27 -7.09 -8.55
C SER A 162 1.09 -7.46 -9.16
N GLY A 163 1.20 -8.62 -9.81
CA GLY A 163 2.49 -9.19 -10.22
C GLY A 163 3.37 -9.61 -9.04
N GLN A 164 2.82 -9.65 -7.82
CA GLN A 164 3.54 -9.96 -6.58
C GLN A 164 2.97 -11.19 -5.90
N PRO A 165 3.72 -11.83 -4.98
CA PRO A 165 3.22 -12.97 -4.22
C PRO A 165 1.94 -12.63 -3.46
N GLU A 166 1.01 -13.59 -3.39
CA GLU A 166 -0.25 -13.44 -2.66
C GLU A 166 -0.03 -12.96 -1.22
N PHE A 167 1.05 -13.44 -0.59
CA PHE A 167 1.42 -13.05 0.76
C PHE A 167 1.59 -11.55 0.94
N TYR A 168 2.01 -10.81 -0.10
CA TYR A 168 2.23 -9.37 0.00
C TYR A 168 0.91 -8.64 0.30
N SER A 169 -0.16 -9.02 -0.40
CA SER A 169 -1.49 -8.42 -0.18
C SER A 169 -2.05 -8.78 1.20
N ILE A 170 -1.82 -10.02 1.66
CA ILE A 170 -2.26 -10.48 2.99
C ILE A 170 -1.55 -9.66 4.08
N VAL A 171 -0.21 -9.60 4.03
CA VAL A 171 0.58 -8.83 5.00
C VAL A 171 0.17 -7.35 4.99
N TYR A 172 -0.05 -6.79 3.81
CA TYR A 172 -0.39 -5.39 3.66
C TYR A 172 -1.76 -5.06 4.26
N HIS A 173 -2.74 -5.92 4.00
CA HIS A 173 -4.08 -5.80 4.59
C HIS A 173 -4.05 -5.79 6.12
N GLU A 174 -3.34 -6.74 6.73
CA GLU A 174 -3.18 -6.80 8.18
C GLU A 174 -2.41 -5.59 8.75
N LEU A 175 -1.40 -5.10 8.03
CA LEU A 175 -0.70 -3.87 8.42
C LEU A 175 -1.63 -2.66 8.36
N VAL A 176 -2.54 -2.57 7.41
CA VAL A 176 -3.52 -1.48 7.35
C VAL A 176 -4.50 -1.53 8.53
N HIS A 177 -4.92 -2.73 8.97
CA HIS A 177 -5.61 -2.88 10.25
C HIS A 177 -4.75 -2.39 11.43
N TYR A 178 -3.49 -2.81 11.49
CA TYR A 178 -2.53 -2.42 12.52
C TYR A 178 -2.37 -0.89 12.60
N TYR A 179 -2.30 -0.19 11.47
CA TYR A 179 -2.20 1.28 11.39
C TYR A 179 -3.51 2.01 11.75
N GLY A 180 -4.60 1.28 11.95
CA GLY A 180 -5.82 1.83 12.53
C GLY A 180 -7.06 1.69 11.67
N PHE A 181 -7.04 0.99 10.54
CA PHE A 181 -8.29 0.65 9.84
C PHE A 181 -9.00 -0.50 10.59
N THR A 182 -9.55 -0.24 11.78
CA THR A 182 -10.05 -1.29 12.67
C THR A 182 -11.30 -0.85 13.43
N GLU A 183 -12.16 -1.81 13.75
CA GLU A 183 -13.35 -1.65 14.59
C GLU A 183 -13.30 -2.72 15.69
N SER A 184 -13.67 -2.37 16.91
CA SER A 184 -13.48 -3.24 18.09
C SER A 184 -14.78 -3.59 18.82
N SER A 185 -15.92 -3.42 18.18
CA SER A 185 -17.19 -3.79 18.76
C SER A 185 -17.24 -5.31 18.91
N CYS A 186 -17.65 -5.70 20.10
CA CYS A 186 -17.89 -7.08 20.48
C CYS A 186 -19.40 -7.27 20.45
N LEU A 187 -19.98 -7.60 19.29
CA LEU A 187 -21.43 -7.76 19.08
C LEU A 187 -21.79 -9.23 18.75
N GLY A 188 -23.09 -9.54 18.66
CA GLY A 188 -23.57 -10.92 18.46
C GLY A 188 -23.30 -11.85 19.65
N ASP A 189 -22.72 -13.02 19.39
CA ASP A 189 -22.44 -14.05 20.39
C ASP A 189 -21.12 -13.81 21.17
N CYS A 190 -20.66 -12.56 21.25
CA CYS A 190 -19.43 -12.20 21.93
C CYS A 190 -19.49 -12.50 23.44
N ILE A 191 -18.41 -13.08 23.99
CA ILE A 191 -18.28 -13.49 25.40
C ILE A 191 -17.24 -12.60 26.09
N PRO A 192 -17.48 -12.03 27.29
CA PRO A 192 -18.58 -12.36 28.21
C PRO A 192 -19.93 -11.73 27.88
N GLU A 193 -19.99 -10.58 27.21
CA GLU A 193 -21.23 -9.94 26.77
C GLU A 193 -20.99 -8.91 25.65
N ARG A 194 -22.06 -8.54 24.95
CA ARG A 194 -22.02 -7.54 23.87
C ARG A 194 -21.60 -6.16 24.39
N SER A 195 -20.66 -5.53 23.71
CA SER A 195 -20.21 -4.17 24.00
C SER A 195 -19.77 -3.44 22.73
N SER A 196 -20.04 -2.15 22.66
CA SER A 196 -19.59 -1.27 21.57
C SER A 196 -19.35 0.12 22.15
N THR A 197 -18.09 0.53 22.15
CA THR A 197 -17.67 1.87 22.58
C THR A 197 -17.39 2.73 21.35
N PRO A 198 -17.72 4.04 21.38
CA PRO A 198 -17.32 4.95 20.30
C PRO A 198 -15.82 4.84 20.03
N SER A 199 -15.46 4.60 18.77
CA SER A 199 -14.09 4.46 18.29
C SER A 199 -13.78 5.51 17.22
N HIS A 200 -12.50 5.71 16.92
CA HIS A 200 -12.04 6.52 15.79
C HIS A 200 -12.72 6.12 14.48
N MET A 201 -13.00 4.83 14.29
CA MET A 201 -13.70 4.34 13.11
C MET A 201 -15.19 4.62 13.15
N SER A 202 -15.86 4.32 14.27
CA SER A 202 -17.31 4.46 14.40
C SER A 202 -17.80 5.91 14.30
N LYS A 203 -16.90 6.89 14.50
CA LYS A 203 -17.17 8.32 14.31
C LYS A 203 -17.75 8.65 12.94
N GLY A 204 -17.23 8.01 11.89
CA GLY A 204 -17.70 8.20 10.52
C GLY A 204 -18.77 7.19 10.09
N MET A 205 -19.18 6.27 10.98
CA MET A 205 -20.14 5.22 10.63
C MET A 205 -21.58 5.66 10.81
N TRP A 206 -22.42 5.26 9.87
CA TRP A 206 -23.86 5.54 9.81
C TRP A 206 -24.62 4.27 9.45
N TYR A 207 -25.93 4.28 9.69
CA TYR A 207 -26.79 3.18 9.31
C TYR A 207 -28.19 3.64 8.89
N HIS A 208 -28.88 2.80 8.11
CA HIS A 208 -30.31 2.98 7.83
C HIS A 208 -31.12 2.66 9.08
N ASP A 209 -31.81 3.66 9.62
CA ASP A 209 -32.66 3.50 10.79
C ASP A 209 -34.06 2.94 10.43
N HIS A 210 -34.81 2.52 11.44
CA HIS A 210 -36.15 1.95 11.26
C HIS A 210 -37.19 2.95 10.74
N ASP A 211 -36.91 4.25 10.81
CA ASP A 211 -37.76 5.31 10.28
C ASP A 211 -37.47 5.58 8.78
N GLY A 212 -36.51 4.87 8.19
CA GLY A 212 -36.09 4.99 6.79
C GLY A 212 -35.16 6.19 6.54
N GLY A 213 -34.56 6.72 7.60
CA GLY A 213 -33.50 7.74 7.54
C GLY A 213 -32.10 7.13 7.69
N ILE A 214 -31.10 8.01 7.71
CA ILE A 214 -29.71 7.65 8.01
C ILE A 214 -29.35 8.29 9.36
N SER A 215 -28.91 7.45 10.30
CA SER A 215 -28.59 7.83 11.67
C SER A 215 -27.16 7.45 12.05
N ALA A 216 -26.56 8.21 12.98
CA ALA A 216 -25.17 8.02 13.38
C ALA A 216 -25.02 6.73 14.20
N TYR A 217 -24.05 5.89 13.82
CA TYR A 217 -23.86 4.57 14.44
C TYR A 217 -23.56 4.65 15.94
N ASP A 218 -22.80 5.65 16.38
CA ASP A 218 -22.49 5.85 17.81
C ASP A 218 -23.71 6.15 18.69
N SER A 219 -24.82 6.62 18.10
CA SER A 219 -26.06 6.91 18.84
C SER A 219 -27.00 5.72 18.95
N ALA A 220 -26.73 4.65 18.20
CA ALA A 220 -27.54 3.45 18.14
C ALA A 220 -27.42 2.59 19.41
N SER A 221 -28.51 1.91 19.77
CA SER A 221 -28.48 0.82 20.75
C SER A 221 -27.62 -0.35 20.24
N LEU A 222 -27.19 -1.24 21.14
CA LEU A 222 -26.43 -2.43 20.73
C LEU A 222 -27.18 -3.26 19.69
N ASP A 223 -28.51 -3.39 19.82
CA ASP A 223 -29.36 -4.16 18.90
C ASP A 223 -29.41 -3.53 17.51
N GLU A 224 -29.58 -2.21 17.43
CA GLU A 224 -29.53 -1.48 16.16
C GLU A 224 -28.16 -1.56 15.50
N LYS A 225 -27.08 -1.50 16.30
CA LYS A 225 -25.72 -1.71 15.79
C LYS A 225 -25.54 -3.09 15.18
N GLU A 226 -25.99 -4.13 15.88
CA GLU A 226 -25.91 -5.50 15.38
C GLU A 226 -26.76 -5.69 14.12
N GLU A 227 -27.96 -5.13 14.06
CA GLU A 227 -28.81 -5.14 12.88
C GLU A 227 -28.14 -4.43 11.69
N ALA A 228 -27.57 -3.24 11.91
CA ALA A 228 -26.83 -2.51 10.89
C ALA A 228 -25.65 -3.32 10.35
N GLY A 229 -24.89 -3.98 11.23
CA GLY A 229 -23.76 -4.81 10.84
C GLY A 229 -24.11 -6.23 10.35
N MET A 230 -25.38 -6.57 10.25
CA MET A 230 -25.88 -7.74 9.54
C MET A 230 -26.67 -7.36 8.28
N SER A 231 -26.68 -6.08 7.92
CA SER A 231 -27.33 -5.57 6.72
C SER A 231 -26.47 -5.78 5.49
N ILE A 232 -27.09 -5.94 4.32
CA ILE A 232 -26.33 -6.12 3.07
C ILE A 232 -25.68 -4.79 2.62
N ASP A 233 -26.39 -3.68 2.82
CA ASP A 233 -26.07 -2.35 2.30
C ASP A 233 -26.42 -1.23 3.30
N GLY A 234 -26.68 -1.58 4.56
CA GLY A 234 -27.17 -0.64 5.57
C GLY A 234 -26.13 -0.11 6.53
N LEU A 235 -24.89 -0.61 6.49
CA LEU A 235 -23.77 -0.03 7.22
C LEU A 235 -22.96 0.85 6.29
N LEU A 236 -22.79 2.11 6.68
CA LEU A 236 -22.28 3.16 5.83
C LEU A 236 -21.15 3.91 6.51
N TYR A 237 -20.27 4.52 5.72
CA TYR A 237 -19.27 5.47 6.18
C TYR A 237 -19.40 6.81 5.45
N LEU A 238 -19.38 7.89 6.21
CA LEU A 238 -19.33 9.26 5.69
C LEU A 238 -18.03 9.91 6.15
N GLY A 239 -17.15 10.15 5.19
CA GLY A 239 -15.87 10.81 5.42
C GLY A 239 -15.92 12.33 5.23
N SER A 240 -14.74 12.93 5.15
CA SER A 240 -14.57 14.36 4.82
C SER A 240 -14.99 14.68 3.38
N ASP A 241 -14.89 15.97 3.01
CA ASP A 241 -15.12 16.41 1.62
C ASP A 241 -14.15 15.73 0.65
N ALA A 242 -12.89 15.50 1.05
CA ALA A 242 -11.91 14.78 0.23
C ALA A 242 -12.33 13.32 -0.01
N THR A 243 -12.82 12.64 1.03
CA THR A 243 -13.34 11.26 0.91
C THR A 243 -14.57 11.20 0.00
N GLN A 244 -15.47 12.18 0.08
CA GLN A 244 -16.64 12.27 -0.79
C GLN A 244 -16.25 12.53 -2.26
N ASP A 245 -15.34 13.49 -2.50
CA ASP A 245 -14.85 13.80 -3.85
C ASP A 245 -14.14 12.59 -4.49
N ALA A 246 -13.35 11.86 -3.70
CA ALA A 246 -12.68 10.64 -4.15
C ALA A 246 -13.67 9.52 -4.43
N ALA A 247 -14.69 9.33 -3.58
CA ALA A 247 -15.75 8.36 -3.81
C ALA A 247 -16.48 8.62 -5.14
N ASP A 248 -16.84 9.87 -5.40
CA ASP A 248 -17.53 10.28 -6.63
C ASP A 248 -16.65 10.13 -7.89
N ALA A 249 -15.33 10.29 -7.74
CA ALA A 249 -14.38 10.21 -8.86
C ALA A 249 -13.92 8.79 -9.18
N GLU A 250 -13.74 7.94 -8.15
CA GLU A 250 -13.05 6.65 -8.28
C GLU A 250 -13.99 5.45 -8.26
N LEU A 251 -15.14 5.55 -7.59
CA LEU A 251 -16.00 4.39 -7.38
C LEU A 251 -16.99 4.21 -8.52
N ALA A 252 -17.08 2.97 -9.00
CA ALA A 252 -18.11 2.50 -9.93
C ALA A 252 -19.29 1.81 -9.22
N GLY A 253 -19.19 1.55 -7.92
CA GLY A 253 -20.20 0.90 -7.10
C GLY A 253 -19.83 0.90 -5.62
N GLY A 254 -20.78 0.50 -4.76
CA GLY A 254 -20.58 0.42 -3.31
C GLY A 254 -20.66 1.76 -2.59
N SER A 255 -21.44 2.70 -3.13
CA SER A 255 -21.69 4.01 -2.53
C SER A 255 -23.16 4.41 -2.65
N GLN A 256 -23.67 5.14 -1.65
CA GLN A 256 -25.04 5.63 -1.59
C GLN A 256 -25.08 7.14 -1.46
N ILE A 257 -25.99 7.80 -2.17
CA ILE A 257 -26.17 9.25 -2.07
C ILE A 257 -27.42 9.55 -1.26
N TRP A 258 -27.24 10.28 -0.16
CA TRP A 258 -28.33 10.75 0.69
C TRP A 258 -28.11 12.20 1.08
N ASN A 259 -29.14 13.04 0.93
CA ASN A 259 -29.05 14.49 1.20
C ASN A 259 -27.85 15.20 0.51
N SER A 260 -27.44 14.73 -0.67
CA SER A 260 -26.29 15.23 -1.43
C SER A 260 -24.93 14.92 -0.81
N GLN A 261 -24.85 13.92 0.07
CA GLN A 261 -23.60 13.37 0.59
C GLN A 261 -23.43 11.94 0.08
N THR A 262 -22.18 11.57 -0.22
CA THR A 262 -21.81 10.23 -0.67
C THR A 262 -21.34 9.41 0.53
N TYR A 263 -22.00 8.29 0.75
CA TYR A 263 -21.72 7.32 1.81
C TYR A 263 -21.09 6.07 1.19
N LEU A 264 -19.99 5.60 1.76
CA LEU A 264 -19.33 4.35 1.36
C LEU A 264 -20.01 3.17 2.06
N GLU A 265 -20.23 2.07 1.35
CA GLU A 265 -20.77 0.85 1.96
C GLU A 265 -19.68 0.12 2.76
N MET A 266 -19.92 -0.09 4.05
CA MET A 266 -19.02 -0.84 4.92
C MET A 266 -19.43 -2.31 4.94
N PHE A 267 -18.46 -3.19 5.16
CA PHE A 267 -18.74 -4.62 5.28
C PHE A 267 -19.70 -4.87 6.45
N ALA A 268 -20.85 -5.44 6.12
CA ALA A 268 -21.91 -5.83 7.05
C ALA A 268 -22.57 -7.17 6.66
N THR A 269 -21.99 -7.88 5.69
CA THR A 269 -22.57 -9.13 5.19
C THR A 269 -22.49 -10.20 6.27
N PRO A 270 -23.62 -10.75 6.75
CA PRO A 270 -23.62 -11.67 7.87
C PRO A 270 -23.09 -13.05 7.46
N THR A 271 -22.05 -13.52 8.14
CA THR A 271 -21.57 -14.90 7.99
C THR A 271 -22.53 -15.83 8.73
N ASN A 272 -23.32 -16.60 7.98
CA ASN A 272 -24.35 -17.51 8.52
C ASN A 272 -25.51 -16.83 9.28
N GLY A 273 -25.84 -15.58 8.93
CA GLY A 273 -26.93 -14.84 9.57
C GLY A 273 -26.62 -14.36 10.99
N LYS A 274 -25.33 -14.21 11.32
CA LYS A 274 -24.84 -13.66 12.58
C LYS A 274 -23.89 -12.50 12.32
N TRP A 275 -23.66 -11.68 13.35
CA TRP A 275 -22.59 -10.69 13.37
C TRP A 275 -21.24 -11.32 13.05
N ASP A 276 -20.50 -10.69 12.14
CA ASP A 276 -19.13 -11.04 11.82
C ASP A 276 -18.17 -10.06 12.51
N GLY A 277 -17.07 -10.56 13.09
CA GLY A 277 -16.09 -9.71 13.77
C GLY A 277 -15.38 -8.71 12.86
N GLN A 278 -15.48 -8.88 11.55
CA GLN A 278 -14.88 -8.01 10.54
C GLN A 278 -15.73 -6.78 10.20
N VAL A 279 -16.98 -6.73 10.69
CA VAL A 279 -17.93 -5.66 10.40
C VAL A 279 -17.42 -4.31 10.87
N GLY A 280 -17.52 -3.30 9.99
CA GLY A 280 -17.00 -1.96 10.25
C GLY A 280 -15.47 -1.83 10.17
N GLY A 281 -14.73 -2.94 10.25
CA GLY A 281 -13.29 -3.00 10.00
C GLY A 281 -12.93 -3.21 8.52
N HIS A 282 -13.90 -3.36 7.63
CA HIS A 282 -13.71 -3.66 6.22
C HIS A 282 -14.67 -2.86 5.33
N LEU A 283 -14.27 -2.63 4.08
CA LEU A 283 -15.13 -2.10 3.02
C LEU A 283 -16.01 -3.21 2.44
N ALA A 284 -17.23 -2.89 2.01
CA ALA A 284 -18.16 -3.86 1.45
C ALA A 284 -17.66 -4.42 0.10
N ASP A 285 -18.03 -5.67 -0.21
CA ASP A 285 -17.74 -6.33 -1.51
C ASP A 285 -18.29 -5.56 -2.72
N SER A 286 -19.33 -4.76 -2.50
CA SER A 286 -19.96 -3.90 -3.50
C SER A 286 -19.09 -2.73 -3.94
N LEU A 287 -18.06 -2.33 -3.16
CA LEU A 287 -17.13 -1.29 -3.58
C LEU A 287 -16.31 -1.77 -4.78
N GLN A 288 -16.45 -1.03 -5.87
CA GLN A 288 -15.75 -1.28 -7.13
C GLN A 288 -15.04 -0.01 -7.59
N PRO A 289 -13.80 -0.11 -8.12
CA PRO A 289 -13.01 -1.34 -8.30
C PRO A 289 -12.56 -1.99 -6.98
N ALA A 290 -11.97 -3.18 -7.07
CA ALA A 290 -11.36 -3.86 -5.92
C ALA A 290 -10.29 -2.99 -5.25
N GLN A 291 -10.34 -2.87 -3.93
CA GLN A 291 -9.38 -2.13 -3.11
C GLN A 291 -8.95 -3.02 -1.94
N LEU A 292 -7.78 -2.76 -1.36
CA LEU A 292 -7.13 -3.66 -0.39
C LEU A 292 -8.05 -4.10 0.76
N MET A 293 -8.81 -3.15 1.32
CA MET A 293 -9.68 -3.38 2.48
C MET A 293 -11.09 -3.85 2.10
N ARG A 294 -11.32 -4.17 0.82
CA ARG A 294 -12.57 -4.80 0.35
C ARG A 294 -12.58 -6.27 0.76
N SER A 295 -13.43 -6.62 1.73
CA SER A 295 -13.46 -7.97 2.35
C SER A 295 -12.12 -8.39 2.95
N SER A 296 -11.96 -9.65 3.36
CA SER A 296 -10.84 -10.19 4.15
C SER A 296 -9.48 -10.26 3.40
N ALA A 297 -9.11 -9.20 2.66
CA ALA A 297 -7.97 -9.03 1.76
C ALA A 297 -8.25 -9.31 0.29
N ALA A 298 -8.75 -8.28 -0.42
CA ALA A 298 -8.63 -8.25 -1.87
C ALA A 298 -7.15 -8.35 -2.25
N ARG A 299 -6.81 -9.22 -3.22
CA ARG A 299 -5.44 -9.43 -3.68
C ARG A 299 -4.96 -8.29 -4.59
N VAL A 300 -4.90 -7.07 -4.03
CA VAL A 300 -4.51 -5.83 -4.68
C VAL A 300 -3.57 -5.04 -3.76
N GLN A 301 -2.88 -4.04 -4.30
CA GLN A 301 -1.90 -3.22 -3.55
C GLN A 301 -2.32 -1.75 -3.40
N ASP A 302 -3.53 -1.42 -3.81
CA ASP A 302 -4.09 -0.08 -3.64
C ASP A 302 -5.06 -0.07 -2.45
N MET A 303 -4.78 0.76 -1.43
CA MET A 303 -5.70 0.99 -0.31
C MET A 303 -7.04 1.57 -0.75
N GLY A 304 -7.03 2.36 -1.81
CA GLY A 304 -8.21 3.07 -2.30
C GLY A 304 -8.86 3.93 -1.22
N MET A 305 -10.17 3.75 -1.01
CA MET A 305 -10.93 4.54 -0.04
C MET A 305 -10.41 4.38 1.39
N ALA A 306 -9.74 3.27 1.71
CA ALA A 306 -9.14 3.10 3.04
C ALA A 306 -8.07 4.16 3.34
N ALA A 307 -7.32 4.65 2.34
CA ALA A 307 -6.35 5.73 2.51
C ALA A 307 -7.03 7.05 2.95
N PHE A 308 -8.15 7.39 2.31
CA PHE A 308 -8.95 8.57 2.65
C PHE A 308 -9.55 8.45 4.05
N MET A 309 -10.07 7.27 4.40
CA MET A 309 -10.59 7.01 5.73
C MET A 309 -9.49 7.10 6.80
N LEU A 310 -8.28 6.61 6.54
CA LEU A 310 -7.13 6.76 7.45
C LEU A 310 -6.74 8.23 7.62
N CYS A 311 -6.82 9.04 6.56
CA CYS A 311 -6.67 10.48 6.66
C CYS A 311 -7.72 11.14 7.54
N ASP A 312 -9.00 10.78 7.37
CA ASP A 312 -10.11 11.24 8.21
C ASP A 312 -9.94 10.84 9.69
N MET A 313 -9.24 9.73 9.96
CA MET A 313 -8.92 9.25 11.30
C MET A 313 -7.72 9.96 11.95
N GLY A 314 -6.99 10.80 11.21
CA GLY A 314 -5.96 11.68 11.74
C GLY A 314 -4.57 11.51 11.11
N TRP A 315 -4.35 10.52 10.23
CA TRP A 315 -3.04 10.34 9.60
C TRP A 315 -2.62 11.54 8.74
N CYS A 316 -3.58 12.21 8.10
CA CYS A 316 -3.35 13.43 7.35
C CYS A 316 -3.10 14.68 8.22
N ARG A 317 -3.25 14.58 9.54
CA ARG A 317 -3.13 15.68 10.52
C ARG A 317 -3.97 16.93 10.20
N GLY A 318 -5.02 16.78 9.39
CA GLY A 318 -5.90 17.87 8.94
C GLY A 318 -5.29 18.83 7.91
N GLU A 319 -4.04 18.62 7.48
CA GLU A 319 -3.32 19.50 6.55
C GLU A 319 -2.81 18.76 5.30
N GLY A 320 -2.55 17.45 5.40
CA GLY A 320 -2.12 16.63 4.27
C GLY A 320 -3.27 16.11 3.41
N GLN A 321 -2.92 15.25 2.46
CA GLN A 321 -3.81 14.69 1.45
C GLN A 321 -3.51 13.21 1.19
N VAL A 322 -4.38 12.54 0.43
CA VAL A 322 -4.08 11.22 -0.11
C VAL A 322 -3.33 11.37 -1.43
N ILE A 323 -2.18 10.71 -1.53
CA ILE A 323 -1.27 10.78 -2.69
C ILE A 323 -1.02 9.39 -3.29
N ASP A 324 -0.31 9.35 -4.42
CA ASP A 324 0.17 8.14 -5.10
C ASP A 324 1.46 8.52 -5.82
N LEU A 325 2.59 8.30 -5.15
CA LEU A 325 3.91 8.50 -5.72
C LEU A 325 4.41 7.22 -6.37
N GLN A 326 5.37 7.36 -7.28
CA GLN A 326 6.02 6.21 -7.89
C GLN A 326 7.49 6.50 -8.17
N ALA A 327 8.35 5.50 -7.97
CA ALA A 327 9.73 5.52 -8.42
C ALA A 327 10.02 4.36 -9.37
N THR A 328 10.63 4.65 -10.52
CA THR A 328 11.04 3.63 -11.49
C THR A 328 12.43 3.92 -12.03
N ALA A 329 13.15 2.88 -12.48
CA ALA A 329 14.40 3.03 -13.20
C ALA A 329 14.36 2.21 -14.49
N THR A 330 14.88 2.80 -15.57
CA THR A 330 14.92 2.18 -16.90
C THR A 330 16.24 2.47 -17.59
N LEU A 331 16.64 1.61 -18.52
CA LEU A 331 17.76 1.88 -19.42
C LEU A 331 17.33 2.81 -20.54
N ASP A 332 18.14 3.84 -20.82
CA ASP A 332 18.04 4.59 -22.06
C ASP A 332 18.90 3.91 -23.13
N GLU A 333 18.33 2.89 -23.76
CA GLU A 333 19.01 2.11 -24.80
C GLU A 333 19.43 2.98 -26.00
N ASN A 334 18.74 4.09 -26.26
CA ASN A 334 19.05 4.97 -27.40
C ASN A 334 20.25 5.87 -27.12
N ALA A 335 20.45 6.25 -25.86
CA ALA A 335 21.61 7.03 -25.42
C ALA A 335 22.82 6.14 -25.08
N SER A 336 22.58 4.88 -24.76
CA SER A 336 23.62 3.91 -24.36
C SER A 336 24.43 3.37 -25.54
N ASP A 337 25.67 2.98 -25.28
CA ASP A 337 26.56 2.29 -26.21
C ASP A 337 27.38 1.18 -25.53
N GLU A 338 28.29 0.53 -26.26
CA GLU A 338 29.11 -0.58 -25.74
C GLU A 338 30.02 -0.20 -24.56
N THR A 339 30.21 1.09 -24.29
CA THR A 339 31.15 1.60 -23.30
C THR A 339 30.49 2.43 -22.19
N THR A 340 29.33 3.00 -22.45
CA THR A 340 28.58 3.85 -21.53
C THR A 340 27.11 3.49 -21.56
N THR A 341 26.54 3.27 -20.38
CA THR A 341 25.10 3.00 -20.21
C THR A 341 24.45 4.17 -19.51
N TYR A 342 23.29 4.60 -19.99
CA TYR A 342 22.48 5.63 -19.37
C TYR A 342 21.24 5.01 -18.73
N ILE A 343 20.99 5.39 -17.48
CA ILE A 343 19.87 4.93 -16.65
C ILE A 343 19.03 6.16 -16.29
N ASN A 344 17.74 6.10 -16.58
CA ASN A 344 16.78 7.12 -16.20
C ASN A 344 16.00 6.65 -14.98
N VAL A 345 16.12 7.39 -13.87
CA VAL A 345 15.30 7.21 -12.68
C VAL A 345 14.21 8.28 -12.69
N THR A 346 12.97 7.84 -12.64
CA THR A 346 11.79 8.71 -12.78
C THR A 346 10.94 8.64 -11.51
N PHE A 347 10.61 9.81 -10.98
CA PHE A 347 9.69 9.99 -9.86
C PHE A 347 8.39 10.59 -10.38
N THR A 348 7.27 9.93 -10.15
CA THR A 348 5.97 10.31 -10.71
C THR A 348 4.98 10.63 -9.59
N ASN A 349 4.15 11.64 -9.83
CA ASN A 349 2.93 11.89 -9.06
C ASN A 349 1.72 11.46 -9.90
N ASN A 350 1.01 10.43 -9.45
CA ASN A 350 -0.16 9.89 -10.14
C ASN A 350 -1.47 10.58 -9.75
N THR A 351 -1.41 11.66 -8.98
CA THR A 351 -2.60 12.38 -8.51
C THR A 351 -2.87 13.69 -9.25
N ASN A 352 -4.13 14.14 -9.20
CA ASN A 352 -4.56 15.43 -9.73
C ASN A 352 -4.32 16.59 -8.73
N ALA A 353 -3.40 16.43 -7.79
CA ALA A 353 -3.01 17.46 -6.84
C ALA A 353 -1.48 17.61 -6.84
N VAL A 354 -1.00 18.79 -6.46
CA VAL A 354 0.44 19.02 -6.27
C VAL A 354 0.88 18.29 -5.00
N VAL A 355 1.99 17.58 -5.06
CA VAL A 355 2.64 16.99 -3.88
C VAL A 355 3.94 17.76 -3.62
N ASP A 356 3.96 18.53 -2.54
CA ASP A 356 5.14 19.23 -2.07
C ASP A 356 5.97 18.38 -1.10
N LYS A 357 7.21 18.81 -0.82
CA LYS A 357 8.14 18.14 0.10
C LYS A 357 8.37 16.65 -0.22
N VAL A 358 8.35 16.30 -1.50
CA VAL A 358 8.71 14.96 -1.96
C VAL A 358 10.21 14.76 -1.73
N LYS A 359 10.55 13.65 -1.09
CA LYS A 359 11.92 13.19 -0.92
C LYS A 359 12.11 11.89 -1.67
N ALA A 360 13.30 11.71 -2.24
CA ALA A 360 13.72 10.42 -2.74
C ALA A 360 15.14 10.09 -2.29
N GLN A 361 15.39 8.81 -2.06
CA GLN A 361 16.71 8.27 -1.85
C GLN A 361 16.98 7.19 -2.89
N VAL A 362 18.05 7.33 -3.65
CA VAL A 362 18.46 6.35 -4.67
C VAL A 362 19.84 5.84 -4.32
N ARG A 363 19.94 4.55 -4.07
CA ARG A 363 21.16 3.80 -3.80
C ARG A 363 21.66 3.20 -5.12
N LEU A 364 22.81 3.70 -5.54
CA LEU A 364 23.52 3.29 -6.74
C LEU A 364 24.31 2.01 -6.50
N ASP A 365 24.47 1.21 -7.55
CA ASP A 365 25.22 -0.05 -7.50
C ASP A 365 26.68 0.20 -7.09
N ALA A 366 27.09 -0.37 -5.96
CA ALA A 366 28.45 -0.22 -5.46
C ALA A 366 29.51 -0.91 -6.33
N ALA A 367 29.12 -1.80 -7.24
CA ALA A 367 30.02 -2.42 -8.21
C ALA A 367 30.50 -1.42 -9.29
N TYR A 368 29.77 -0.32 -9.51
CA TYR A 368 30.05 0.68 -10.52
C TYR A 368 30.52 1.99 -9.88
N THR A 369 31.82 2.04 -9.56
CA THR A 369 32.45 3.21 -8.91
C THR A 369 32.58 4.45 -9.81
N ASP A 370 32.28 4.29 -11.10
CA ASP A 370 32.33 5.30 -12.15
C ASP A 370 30.95 5.90 -12.46
N ALA A 371 29.92 5.59 -11.67
CA ALA A 371 28.59 6.19 -11.84
C ALA A 371 28.63 7.73 -11.72
N VAL A 372 28.08 8.42 -12.71
CA VAL A 372 27.99 9.88 -12.77
C VAL A 372 26.53 10.29 -12.93
N VAL A 373 26.08 11.26 -12.15
CA VAL A 373 24.74 11.86 -12.33
C VAL A 373 24.85 13.00 -13.35
N GLU A 374 24.21 12.83 -14.50
CA GLU A 374 24.33 13.70 -15.67
C GLU A 374 23.38 14.91 -15.63
N SER A 375 22.17 14.71 -15.10
CA SER A 375 21.17 15.77 -14.88
C SER A 375 20.77 15.80 -13.41
N ASN A 376 21.11 16.88 -12.72
CA ASN A 376 20.86 16.93 -11.29
C ASN A 376 20.78 18.37 -10.72
N ASP A 377 19.58 18.93 -10.75
CA ASP A 377 19.28 20.18 -10.02
C ASP A 377 18.52 19.92 -8.70
N ILE A 378 18.05 18.69 -8.47
CA ILE A 378 17.14 18.34 -7.37
C ILE A 378 17.74 17.35 -6.35
N CYS A 379 18.88 16.75 -6.64
CA CYS A 379 19.55 15.76 -5.81
C CYS A 379 20.95 16.18 -5.37
N SER A 380 21.38 15.64 -4.24
CA SER A 380 22.75 15.70 -3.76
C SER A 380 23.30 14.28 -3.62
N ALA A 381 24.55 14.08 -4.01
CA ALA A 381 25.21 12.78 -3.93
C ALA A 381 26.11 12.71 -2.68
N ASP A 382 25.97 11.64 -1.90
CA ASP A 382 26.89 11.25 -0.83
C ASP A 382 27.32 9.79 -1.03
N GLY A 383 28.53 9.60 -1.55
CA GLY A 383 29.00 8.28 -2.00
C GLY A 383 28.09 7.72 -3.09
N ASN A 384 27.53 6.53 -2.84
CA ASN A 384 26.62 5.84 -3.77
C ASN A 384 25.15 6.14 -3.47
N VAL A 385 24.84 7.18 -2.69
CA VAL A 385 23.46 7.53 -2.36
C VAL A 385 23.15 8.91 -2.93
N LEU A 386 22.08 9.00 -3.71
CA LEU A 386 21.49 10.25 -4.16
C LEU A 386 20.31 10.58 -3.26
N SER A 387 20.33 11.77 -2.67
CA SER A 387 19.23 12.31 -1.87
C SER A 387 18.59 13.47 -2.62
N CYS A 388 17.34 13.30 -3.02
CA CYS A 388 16.59 14.25 -3.83
C CYS A 388 15.48 14.91 -3.02
N GLU A 389 15.26 16.20 -3.24
CA GLU A 389 14.11 16.94 -2.73
C GLU A 389 13.43 17.67 -3.88
N MET A 390 12.12 17.51 -4.02
CA MET A 390 11.37 18.02 -5.17
C MET A 390 9.93 18.40 -4.79
N THR A 391 9.26 19.04 -5.75
CA THR A 391 7.81 19.26 -5.73
C THR A 391 7.28 18.73 -7.05
N LEU A 392 6.33 17.80 -6.99
CA LEU A 392 5.74 17.21 -8.17
C LEU A 392 4.39 17.89 -8.44
N SER A 393 4.24 18.43 -9.65
CA SER A 393 2.95 18.97 -10.09
C SER A 393 1.93 17.84 -10.30
N GLU A 394 0.66 18.22 -10.50
CA GLU A 394 -0.43 17.29 -10.84
C GLU A 394 -0.04 16.43 -12.06
N LEU A 395 -0.18 15.12 -11.96
CA LEU A 395 0.09 14.16 -13.04
C LEU A 395 1.44 14.39 -13.77
N SER A 396 2.49 14.66 -13.00
CA SER A 396 3.81 15.00 -13.54
C SER A 396 4.89 14.00 -13.11
N GLU A 397 6.01 14.05 -13.82
CA GLU A 397 7.19 13.26 -13.54
C GLU A 397 8.43 14.17 -13.48
N GLU A 398 9.37 13.80 -12.63
CA GLU A 398 10.72 14.36 -12.57
C GLU A 398 11.73 13.23 -12.80
N GLN A 399 12.78 13.52 -13.56
CA GLN A 399 13.74 12.50 -13.99
C GLN A 399 15.17 12.92 -13.65
N ILE A 400 15.95 11.94 -13.20
CA ILE A 400 17.40 12.04 -13.12
C ILE A 400 18.04 11.00 -14.05
N THR A 401 19.08 11.40 -14.75
CA THR A 401 19.88 10.52 -15.60
C THR A 401 21.21 10.20 -14.92
N ILE A 402 21.54 8.92 -14.84
CA ILE A 402 22.80 8.39 -14.34
C ILE A 402 23.51 7.74 -15.51
N SER A 403 24.79 8.08 -15.73
CA SER A 403 25.66 7.36 -16.65
C SER A 403 26.58 6.43 -15.86
N VAL A 404 26.81 5.23 -16.39
CA VAL A 404 27.72 4.22 -15.86
C VAL A 404 28.54 3.65 -17.01
N GLY A 405 29.65 2.98 -16.72
CA GLY A 405 30.39 2.24 -17.74
C GLY A 405 29.58 1.09 -18.37
N ALA A 406 30.24 0.28 -19.19
CA ALA A 406 29.63 -0.90 -19.81
C ALA A 406 29.00 -1.83 -18.75
N LEU A 407 27.75 -2.27 -18.98
CA LEU A 407 27.08 -3.20 -18.08
C LEU A 407 27.76 -4.57 -18.07
N GLN A 408 27.86 -5.13 -16.88
CA GLN A 408 28.30 -6.50 -16.65
C GLN A 408 27.12 -7.48 -16.89
N GLU A 409 27.43 -8.77 -17.02
CA GLU A 409 26.42 -9.83 -17.21
C GLU A 409 25.39 -9.87 -16.05
N ALA A 410 25.79 -9.46 -14.85
CA ALA A 410 24.90 -9.38 -13.69
C ALA A 410 23.96 -8.15 -13.72
N GLY A 411 24.11 -7.25 -14.69
CA GLY A 411 23.34 -6.02 -14.81
C GLY A 411 23.81 -4.89 -13.89
N TYR A 412 22.91 -3.92 -13.69
CA TYR A 412 23.05 -2.82 -12.73
C TYR A 412 21.91 -2.86 -11.73
N SER A 413 22.23 -2.98 -10.44
CA SER A 413 21.23 -2.95 -9.38
C SER A 413 21.02 -1.53 -8.87
N ILE A 414 19.77 -1.06 -8.89
CA ILE A 414 19.40 0.22 -8.32
C ILE A 414 18.28 0.03 -7.31
N GLU A 415 18.50 0.58 -6.12
CA GLU A 415 17.56 0.50 -5.01
C GLU A 415 17.19 1.92 -4.56
N GLY A 416 16.04 2.10 -3.92
CA GLY A 416 15.63 3.42 -3.48
C GLY A 416 14.18 3.52 -3.06
N GLU A 417 13.80 4.71 -2.65
CA GLU A 417 12.42 5.05 -2.34
C GLU A 417 12.09 6.51 -2.68
N VAL A 418 10.81 6.76 -2.92
CA VAL A 418 10.22 8.11 -2.97
C VAL A 418 9.10 8.20 -1.93
N TYR A 419 8.97 9.31 -1.24
CA TYR A 419 7.94 9.50 -0.21
C TYR A 419 7.65 10.98 0.01
N SER A 420 6.47 11.29 0.56
CA SER A 420 6.17 12.63 1.07
C SER A 420 6.78 12.82 2.45
N ASN A 421 7.50 13.93 2.63
CA ASN A 421 7.95 14.39 3.95
C ASN A 421 6.94 15.36 4.58
N ASP A 422 5.72 15.44 4.06
CA ASP A 422 4.56 16.03 4.71
C ASP A 422 3.69 14.96 5.39
N TYR A 423 2.55 15.32 5.94
CA TYR A 423 1.58 14.39 6.51
C TYR A 423 0.58 13.87 5.47
N ASP A 424 1.08 13.48 4.31
CA ASP A 424 0.26 12.81 3.30
C ASP A 424 0.11 11.32 3.63
N VAL A 425 -0.96 10.70 3.13
CA VAL A 425 -1.12 9.24 3.10
C VAL A 425 -0.98 8.78 1.67
N ASP A 426 0.10 8.09 1.37
CA ASP A 426 0.25 7.46 0.05
C ASP A 426 -0.65 6.22 -0.02
N ARG A 427 -1.51 6.10 -1.03
CA ARG A 427 -2.45 4.97 -1.18
C ARG A 427 -1.78 3.67 -1.63
N ASN A 428 -0.56 3.73 -2.18
CA ASN A 428 0.15 2.58 -2.72
C ASN A 428 1.67 2.67 -2.48
N GLY A 429 2.10 2.27 -1.28
CA GLY A 429 3.52 2.26 -0.90
C GLY A 429 4.42 1.31 -1.71
N PHE A 430 3.87 0.39 -2.50
CA PHE A 430 4.70 -0.46 -3.37
C PHE A 430 5.26 0.32 -4.55
N ASN A 431 4.50 1.28 -5.10
CA ASN A 431 4.98 2.17 -6.15
C ASN A 431 6.15 3.03 -5.66
N ASN A 432 6.22 3.29 -4.36
CA ASN A 432 7.24 4.13 -3.73
C ASN A 432 8.61 3.46 -3.68
N ILE A 433 8.67 2.13 -3.79
CA ILE A 433 9.90 1.35 -3.74
C ILE A 433 10.50 1.26 -5.15
N LEU A 434 11.74 1.74 -5.28
CA LEU A 434 12.57 1.50 -6.44
C LEU A 434 13.49 0.32 -6.14
N ASP A 435 13.19 -0.88 -6.61
CA ASP A 435 14.13 -2.01 -6.57
C ASP A 435 14.17 -2.61 -7.99
N ALA A 436 15.26 -2.37 -8.73
CA ALA A 436 15.38 -2.80 -10.12
C ALA A 436 16.78 -3.36 -10.44
N THR A 437 16.82 -4.46 -11.18
CA THR A 437 18.03 -4.96 -11.83
C THR A 437 17.91 -4.72 -13.33
N LEU A 438 18.76 -3.85 -13.86
CA LEU A 438 18.73 -3.42 -15.26
C LEU A 438 19.74 -4.24 -16.08
N ASN A 439 19.28 -4.87 -17.15
CA ASN A 439 20.09 -5.68 -18.05
C ASN A 439 19.91 -5.20 -19.49
N ILE A 440 20.96 -5.29 -20.32
CA ILE A 440 20.82 -5.11 -21.77
C ILE A 440 20.03 -6.31 -22.29
N ALA A 441 18.95 -6.08 -23.02
CA ALA A 441 18.22 -7.17 -23.67
C ALA A 441 19.19 -7.97 -24.56
N GLU A 442 19.28 -9.28 -24.35
CA GLU A 442 19.94 -10.13 -25.35
C GLU A 442 19.09 -10.06 -26.62
N ASP A 443 19.68 -9.55 -27.70
CA ASP A 443 19.08 -9.58 -29.03
C ASP A 443 18.76 -11.05 -29.33
N ASP A 444 17.48 -11.42 -29.23
CA ASP A 444 16.98 -12.76 -29.52
C ASP A 444 16.91 -12.94 -31.05
N ASN A 445 18.01 -12.64 -31.73
CA ASN A 445 18.19 -12.80 -33.16
C ASN A 445 18.69 -14.23 -33.42
N SER A 446 17.92 -15.21 -32.96
CA SER A 446 17.97 -16.55 -33.54
C SER A 446 17.22 -16.53 -34.87
N ASP A 447 17.86 -15.89 -35.86
CA ASP A 447 17.59 -16.06 -37.28
C ASP A 447 17.90 -17.54 -37.63
N ASN A 448 16.95 -18.43 -37.30
CA ASN A 448 16.99 -19.81 -37.72
C ASN A 448 16.65 -19.85 -39.21
N GLY A 449 17.71 -19.67 -39.99
CA GLY A 449 17.70 -19.77 -41.43
C GLY A 449 16.94 -20.99 -41.94
N ASN A 450 15.94 -20.69 -42.75
CA ASN A 450 15.51 -21.39 -43.95
C ASN A 450 15.96 -22.86 -44.08
N SER A 451 15.03 -23.77 -43.92
CA SER A 451 15.06 -25.06 -44.61
C SER A 451 13.66 -25.37 -45.11
N ASP A 452 13.41 -24.97 -46.36
CA ASP A 452 12.38 -25.55 -47.21
C ASP A 452 12.55 -27.08 -47.22
N ASP A 453 11.56 -27.82 -46.75
CA ASP A 453 11.30 -29.14 -47.31
C ASP A 453 9.81 -29.47 -47.24
N ASP A 454 9.23 -29.46 -48.43
CA ASP A 454 7.93 -30.02 -48.82
C ASP A 454 7.90 -31.52 -48.47
N THR A 455 6.89 -32.00 -47.74
CA THR A 455 6.22 -33.27 -48.08
C THR A 455 4.86 -33.42 -47.42
N ASP A 456 3.87 -33.41 -48.30
CA ASP A 456 2.52 -33.96 -48.21
C ASP A 456 2.44 -35.38 -47.62
N THR A 457 1.48 -35.65 -46.72
CA THR A 457 0.42 -36.68 -46.88
C THR A 457 -0.33 -36.99 -45.57
N GLY A 458 -1.67 -37.03 -45.64
CA GLY A 458 -2.42 -38.15 -45.02
C GLY A 458 -3.31 -37.92 -43.79
N ASN A 459 -4.51 -37.39 -44.05
CA ASN A 459 -5.82 -37.55 -43.39
C ASN A 459 -6.01 -38.71 -42.36
N GLY A 460 -6.65 -38.44 -41.20
CA GLY A 460 -7.13 -39.48 -40.26
C GLY A 460 -7.76 -38.99 -38.94
N ASN A 461 -9.09 -38.91 -38.95
CA ASN A 461 -10.08 -38.46 -37.95
C ASN A 461 -10.02 -38.85 -36.45
N ASP A 462 -10.57 -37.95 -35.63
CA ASP A 462 -11.33 -38.05 -34.35
C ASP A 462 -10.69 -38.57 -33.04
N SER A 463 -10.54 -37.69 -32.03
CA SER A 463 -11.50 -37.60 -30.90
C SER A 463 -11.12 -36.55 -29.83
N ASN A 464 -12.10 -35.68 -29.55
CA ASN A 464 -12.51 -35.11 -28.25
C ASN A 464 -11.55 -34.26 -27.37
N THR A 465 -12.15 -33.17 -26.85
CA THR A 465 -11.79 -32.35 -25.68
C THR A 465 -10.44 -31.61 -25.68
N ASP A 466 -10.45 -30.30 -25.94
CA ASP A 466 -9.87 -29.35 -24.95
C ASP A 466 -10.27 -27.88 -25.18
N THR A 467 -10.31 -27.20 -24.05
CA THR A 467 -10.22 -25.78 -23.73
C THR A 467 -9.79 -24.81 -24.85
N GLY A 468 -10.64 -23.79 -25.05
CA GLY A 468 -10.30 -22.60 -25.82
C GLY A 468 -9.57 -21.61 -24.92
N THR A 469 -8.25 -21.62 -24.99
CA THR A 469 -7.35 -20.57 -24.52
C THR A 469 -7.64 -19.28 -25.30
N THR A 470 -8.22 -18.27 -24.64
CA THR A 470 -8.26 -16.91 -25.20
C THR A 470 -6.98 -16.19 -24.83
N THR A 471 -6.17 -15.91 -25.84
CA THR A 471 -5.03 -14.98 -25.80
C THR A 471 -5.47 -13.63 -25.19
N PRO A 472 -4.77 -13.08 -24.18
CA PRO A 472 -5.03 -11.74 -23.70
C PRO A 472 -4.64 -10.75 -24.80
N THR A 473 -5.61 -9.99 -25.29
CA THR A 473 -5.36 -8.82 -26.14
C THR A 473 -5.32 -7.60 -25.23
N THR A 474 -4.18 -6.93 -25.21
CA THR A 474 -4.01 -5.58 -24.65
C THR A 474 -5.12 -4.67 -25.16
N PRO A 475 -5.83 -3.91 -24.30
CA PRO A 475 -6.80 -2.94 -24.78
C PRO A 475 -6.09 -1.82 -25.55
N GLU A 476 -6.24 -1.80 -26.87
CA GLU A 476 -5.92 -0.61 -27.66
C GLU A 476 -6.77 0.57 -27.18
N ALA A 477 -6.12 1.72 -26.98
CA ALA A 477 -6.76 2.99 -26.70
C ALA A 477 -7.88 3.26 -27.71
N SER A 478 -9.13 3.24 -27.24
CA SER A 478 -10.26 3.59 -28.08
C SER A 478 -10.17 5.06 -28.48
N LYS A 479 -9.98 5.30 -29.79
CA LYS A 479 -10.19 6.61 -30.42
C LYS A 479 -11.66 6.98 -30.27
N SER A 480 -12.00 7.75 -29.24
CA SER A 480 -13.31 8.40 -29.18
C SER A 480 -13.31 9.64 -30.08
N LYS A 481 -14.35 9.73 -30.90
CA LYS A 481 -14.55 10.76 -31.91
C LYS A 481 -14.88 12.09 -31.24
N SER A 482 -14.27 13.14 -31.79
CA SER A 482 -14.63 14.55 -31.64
C SER A 482 -16.13 14.81 -31.74
N GLY A 483 -16.66 15.66 -30.85
CA GLY A 483 -17.94 16.34 -31.06
C GLY A 483 -18.57 16.93 -29.80
N GLY A 484 -18.28 18.20 -29.51
CA GLY A 484 -19.01 18.95 -28.47
C GLY A 484 -18.45 20.36 -28.24
N SER A 485 -18.79 21.30 -29.13
CA SER A 485 -18.42 22.71 -29.01
C SER A 485 -18.99 23.35 -27.73
N MET A 486 -18.12 23.78 -26.81
CA MET A 486 -18.53 24.58 -25.67
C MET A 486 -18.92 25.99 -26.13
N SER A 487 -20.13 26.43 -25.76
CA SER A 487 -20.71 27.69 -26.19
C SER A 487 -19.96 28.90 -25.61
N TYR A 488 -19.76 29.93 -26.45
CA TYR A 488 -19.11 31.22 -26.15
C TYR A 488 -19.70 32.01 -24.96
N TRP A 489 -20.79 31.53 -24.37
CA TRP A 489 -21.44 32.15 -23.20
C TRP A 489 -20.76 31.84 -21.86
N MET A 490 -20.01 30.73 -21.76
CA MET A 490 -19.37 30.33 -20.49
C MET A 490 -18.05 31.07 -20.22
N ALA A 491 -17.31 31.44 -21.29
CA ALA A 491 -16.09 32.24 -21.18
C ALA A 491 -16.35 33.69 -20.71
N LEU A 492 -17.55 34.24 -20.96
CA LEU A 492 -17.93 35.59 -20.53
C LEU A 492 -18.34 35.67 -19.05
N MET A 493 -18.72 34.56 -18.41
CA MET A 493 -19.06 34.52 -16.98
C MET A 493 -17.82 34.42 -16.08
N LEU A 494 -16.74 33.76 -16.54
CA LEU A 494 -15.47 33.71 -15.82
C LEU A 494 -14.71 35.06 -15.83
N GLY A 495 -14.90 35.89 -16.86
CA GLY A 495 -14.34 37.24 -16.92
C GLY A 495 -15.03 38.26 -15.98
N ALA A 496 -16.29 38.05 -15.60
CA ALA A 496 -17.05 39.00 -14.79
C ALA A 496 -16.81 38.85 -13.27
N VAL A 497 -16.36 37.68 -12.81
CA VAL A 497 -16.04 37.43 -11.39
C VAL A 497 -14.65 37.98 -11.02
N ALA A 498 -13.71 38.02 -11.97
CA ALA A 498 -12.36 38.55 -11.76
C ALA A 498 -12.29 40.10 -11.65
N TRP A 499 -13.26 40.86 -12.18
CA TRP A 499 -13.26 42.33 -12.07
C TRP A 499 -13.86 42.83 -10.73
N ARG A 500 -14.76 42.08 -10.07
CA ARG A 500 -15.37 42.52 -8.81
C ARG A 500 -14.49 42.41 -7.56
N ARG A 501 -13.30 41.81 -7.64
CA ARG A 501 -12.32 41.75 -6.53
C ARG A 501 -11.22 42.84 -6.59
N LYS A 502 -11.30 43.80 -7.52
CA LYS A 502 -10.35 44.94 -7.58
C LYS A 502 -10.94 46.33 -7.27
N VAL A 503 -12.19 46.40 -6.83
CA VAL A 503 -12.79 47.65 -6.29
C VAL A 503 -13.67 47.32 -5.08
N ALA A 504 -13.01 47.11 -3.93
CA ALA A 504 -13.54 47.32 -2.59
C ALA A 504 -12.33 47.45 -1.65
#